data_AF-A0A8X6JUK0-F1
#
_entry.id   AF-A0A8X6JUK0-F1
#
_cell.length_a   1.000
_cell.length_b   1.000
_cell.length_c   1.000
_cell.angle_alpha   90.00
_cell.angle_beta   90.00
_cell.angle_gamma   90.00
#
_symmetry.space_group_name_H-M   'P 1'
#
loop_
_entity.id
_entity.type
_entity.pdbx_description
1 polymer ?
#
loop_
_entity_poly.entity_id
_entity_poly.type
_entity_poly.pdbx_seq_one_letter_code
_entity_poly.pdbx_strand_id
1 'polypeptide(L)'
;ISTSEKGALNIELSVKDAPGHSSFPKRESPIVILSKALGKLEGDMFPSSFGKGPEITMLEELAYCAPLPLKTVLANTWLFKPFIPLFMRQPIMSAIHRTTTAVTIVKGGNKLNVIPSTAVGSVNFRIHPAQTVQEVLEYVKNIINDNRVKIKVLSEHQPHPISPIDSFGYLNIKKSIKQIYKEACVVPTCI
;
A
#
# COMPACT_ATOMS: atom_id res chain seq x y z
N ILE A 1 -3.65 16.00 12.57
CA ILE A 1 -3.63 15.18 13.80
C ILE A 1 -3.74 13.74 13.34
N SER A 2 -2.78 12.88 13.71
CA SER A 2 -2.87 11.48 13.30
C SER A 2 -3.98 10.77 14.07
N THR A 3 -4.88 10.10 13.35
CA THR A 3 -6.05 9.40 13.92
C THR A 3 -6.03 7.91 13.60
N SER A 4 -5.11 7.47 12.75
CA SER A 4 -4.91 6.07 12.42
C SER A 4 -3.49 5.82 11.97
N GLU A 5 -3.08 4.56 12.03
CA GLU A 5 -1.78 4.11 11.54
C GLU A 5 -2.00 2.91 10.62
N LYS A 6 -1.30 2.91 9.49
CA LYS A 6 -1.27 1.78 8.57
C LYS A 6 -0.63 0.56 9.22
N GLY A 7 -1.18 -0.60 8.90
CA GLY A 7 -0.51 -1.86 9.20
C GLY A 7 0.75 -2.01 8.36
N ALA A 8 1.62 -2.92 8.77
CA ALA A 8 2.84 -3.25 8.05
C ALA A 8 2.91 -4.76 7.83
N LEU A 9 3.28 -5.19 6.64
CA LEU A 9 3.53 -6.59 6.34
C LEU A 9 4.77 -6.70 5.48
N ASN A 10 5.75 -7.48 5.93
CA ASN A 10 6.91 -7.86 5.15
C ASN A 10 6.79 -9.33 4.82
N ILE A 11 6.84 -9.66 3.54
CA ILE A 11 6.91 -11.04 3.08
C ILE A 11 8.18 -11.28 2.27
N GLU A 12 8.60 -12.54 2.27
CA GLU A 12 9.59 -13.09 1.37
C GLU A 12 8.89 -14.04 0.41
N LEU A 13 9.11 -13.82 -0.88
CA LEU A 13 8.77 -14.75 -1.95
C LEU A 13 10.03 -15.53 -2.32
N SER A 14 9.94 -16.84 -2.38
CA SER A 14 11.05 -17.69 -2.80
C SER A 14 10.62 -18.74 -3.81
N VAL A 15 11.47 -18.96 -4.80
CA VAL A 15 11.33 -20.04 -5.78
C VAL A 15 12.56 -20.91 -5.68
N LYS A 16 12.36 -22.23 -5.56
CA LYS A 16 13.44 -23.21 -5.53
C LYS A 16 13.25 -24.22 -6.66
N ASP A 17 14.32 -24.50 -7.39
CA ASP A 17 14.38 -25.51 -8.44
C ASP A 17 15.78 -26.13 -8.50
N ALA A 18 15.93 -27.25 -9.20
CA ALA A 18 17.23 -27.87 -9.42
C ALA A 18 18.12 -26.94 -10.28
N PRO A 19 19.40 -26.74 -9.91
CA PRO A 19 20.34 -25.95 -10.69
C PRO A 19 20.56 -26.58 -12.07
N GLY A 20 20.84 -25.75 -13.07
CA GLY A 20 21.01 -26.20 -14.46
C GLY A 20 22.16 -25.50 -15.18
N HIS A 21 22.70 -26.14 -16.22
CA HIS A 21 23.67 -25.51 -17.11
C HIS A 21 22.95 -24.55 -18.07
N SER A 22 23.51 -23.37 -18.32
CA SER A 22 22.88 -22.38 -19.22
C SER A 22 22.67 -22.90 -20.65
N SER A 23 23.41 -23.93 -21.06
CA SER A 23 23.29 -24.58 -22.37
C SER A 23 22.04 -25.47 -22.53
N PHE A 24 21.38 -25.85 -21.42
CA PHE A 24 20.15 -26.65 -21.42
C PHE A 24 19.09 -25.96 -20.56
N PRO A 25 18.61 -24.77 -20.95
CA PRO A 25 17.68 -24.02 -20.13
C PRO A 25 16.35 -24.76 -20.05
N LYS A 26 15.84 -24.87 -18.82
CA LYS A 26 14.43 -25.21 -18.61
C LYS A 26 13.56 -24.11 -19.21
N ARG A 27 12.29 -24.44 -19.45
CA ARG A 27 11.29 -23.50 -19.98
C ARG A 27 11.19 -22.20 -19.16
N GLU A 28 11.36 -22.28 -17.84
CA GLU A 28 11.43 -21.12 -16.95
C GLU A 28 12.50 -21.32 -15.87
N SER A 29 13.30 -20.29 -15.59
CA SER A 29 14.23 -20.28 -14.47
C SER A 29 13.56 -19.79 -13.19
N PRO A 30 14.10 -20.10 -11.99
CA PRO A 30 13.58 -19.54 -10.73
C PRO A 30 13.50 -18.01 -10.71
N ILE A 31 14.46 -17.34 -11.36
CA ILE A 31 14.44 -15.87 -11.50
C ILE A 31 13.24 -15.41 -12.32
N VAL A 32 12.94 -16.06 -13.45
CA VAL A 32 11.80 -15.68 -14.31
C VAL A 32 10.47 -15.92 -13.60
N ILE A 33 10.33 -17.04 -12.89
CA ILE A 33 9.13 -17.36 -12.11
C ILE A 33 8.91 -16.29 -11.01
N LEU A 34 9.96 -15.98 -10.24
CA LEU A 34 9.90 -14.94 -9.22
C LEU A 34 9.59 -13.57 -9.83
N SER A 35 10.23 -13.21 -10.94
CA SER A 35 10.01 -11.93 -11.62
C SER A 35 8.56 -11.76 -12.08
N LYS A 36 7.93 -12.81 -12.61
CA LYS A 36 6.51 -12.79 -12.95
C LYS A 36 5.64 -12.56 -11.72
N ALA A 37 5.93 -13.22 -10.60
CA ALA A 37 5.19 -13.03 -9.36
C ALA A 37 5.32 -11.59 -8.82
N LEU A 38 6.54 -11.06 -8.78
CA LEU A 38 6.81 -9.68 -8.34
C LEU A 38 6.15 -8.66 -9.27
N GLY A 39 6.24 -8.86 -10.59
CA GLY A 39 5.63 -7.98 -11.59
C GLY A 39 4.10 -7.93 -11.47
N LYS A 40 3.44 -9.05 -11.18
CA LYS A 40 2.01 -9.06 -10.88
C LYS A 40 1.69 -8.25 -9.62
N LEU A 41 2.48 -8.40 -8.55
CA LEU A 41 2.23 -7.69 -7.28
C LEU A 41 2.41 -6.17 -7.37
N GLU A 42 3.38 -5.69 -8.17
CA GLU A 42 3.53 -4.24 -8.40
C GLU A 42 2.59 -3.71 -9.49
N GLY A 43 2.24 -4.54 -10.49
CA GLY A 43 1.32 -4.16 -11.56
C GLY A 43 -0.14 -4.07 -11.11
N ASP A 44 -0.58 -4.96 -10.22
CA ASP A 44 -1.94 -5.00 -9.71
C ASP A 44 -2.05 -4.27 -8.37
N MET A 45 -2.43 -2.99 -8.44
CA MET A 45 -2.73 -2.19 -7.25
C MET A 45 -3.90 -2.81 -6.47
N PHE A 46 -3.80 -2.79 -5.13
CA PHE A 46 -4.92 -3.17 -4.28
C PHE A 46 -6.19 -2.35 -4.60
N PRO A 47 -7.39 -2.94 -4.43
CA PRO A 47 -8.64 -2.22 -4.56
C PRO A 47 -8.66 -0.95 -3.71
N SER A 48 -9.31 0.09 -4.24
CA SER A 48 -9.52 1.32 -3.48
C SER A 48 -10.35 1.05 -2.24
N SER A 49 -9.80 1.36 -1.06
CA SER A 49 -10.54 1.36 0.21
C SER A 49 -11.14 2.73 0.53
N PHE A 50 -11.15 3.63 -0.45
CA PHE A 50 -11.69 4.97 -0.32
C PHE A 50 -13.09 4.97 0.31
N GLY A 51 -13.20 5.68 1.42
CA GLY A 51 -14.41 5.86 2.20
C GLY A 51 -14.61 4.87 3.32
N LYS A 52 -13.60 4.05 3.60
CA LYS A 52 -13.58 3.16 4.75
C LYS A 52 -12.58 3.59 5.82
N GLY A 53 -11.79 4.63 5.58
CA GLY A 53 -10.86 5.19 6.54
C GLY A 53 -11.04 6.70 6.78
N PRO A 54 -10.07 7.35 7.45
CA PRO A 54 -10.15 8.78 7.77
C PRO A 54 -9.98 9.70 6.56
N GLU A 55 -9.70 9.15 5.37
CA GLU A 55 -9.41 9.90 4.15
C GLU A 55 -10.58 10.77 3.67
N ILE A 56 -11.84 10.37 3.89
CA ILE A 56 -13.00 11.22 3.56
C ILE A 56 -12.93 12.50 4.39
N THR A 57 -12.89 12.36 5.72
CA THR A 57 -12.91 13.51 6.62
C THR A 57 -11.66 14.37 6.44
N MET A 58 -10.53 13.75 6.13
CA MET A 58 -9.32 14.48 5.75
C MET A 58 -9.57 15.37 4.53
N LEU A 59 -10.16 14.82 3.46
CA LEU A 59 -10.44 15.58 2.23
C LEU A 59 -11.49 16.66 2.45
N GLU A 60 -12.52 16.39 3.24
CA GLU A 60 -13.56 17.36 3.60
C GLU A 60 -12.99 18.53 4.39
N GLU A 61 -12.24 18.26 5.47
CA GLU A 61 -11.59 19.30 6.28
C GLU A 61 -10.54 20.07 5.47
N LEU A 62 -9.79 19.39 4.60
CA LEU A 62 -8.84 20.03 3.69
C LEU A 62 -9.55 20.93 2.68
N ALA A 63 -10.75 20.57 2.20
CA ALA A 63 -11.55 21.39 1.29
C ALA A 63 -11.88 22.76 1.90
N TYR A 64 -12.19 22.80 3.20
CA TYR A 64 -12.49 24.05 3.90
C TYR A 64 -11.29 25.00 3.98
N CYS A 65 -10.08 24.45 4.01
CA CYS A 65 -8.83 25.20 4.06
C CYS A 65 -8.22 25.52 2.69
N ALA A 66 -8.69 24.87 1.63
CA ALA A 66 -8.11 25.02 0.30
C ALA A 66 -8.50 26.38 -0.32
N PRO A 67 -7.60 27.01 -1.12
CA PRO A 67 -7.97 28.15 -1.94
C PRO A 67 -8.91 27.72 -3.08
N LEU A 68 -9.72 28.65 -3.59
CA LEU A 68 -10.40 28.46 -4.87
C LEU A 68 -9.36 28.39 -5.99
N PRO A 69 -9.46 27.46 -6.97
CA PRO A 69 -10.58 26.55 -7.28
C PRO A 69 -10.50 25.16 -6.63
N LEU A 70 -9.46 24.85 -5.85
CA LEU A 70 -9.29 23.51 -5.27
C LEU A 70 -10.41 23.16 -4.28
N LYS A 71 -10.88 24.16 -3.52
CA LYS A 71 -12.04 24.03 -2.62
C LYS A 71 -13.31 23.54 -3.31
N THR A 72 -13.63 24.06 -4.50
CA THR A 72 -14.85 23.64 -5.23
C THR A 72 -14.73 22.21 -5.74
N VAL A 73 -13.53 21.78 -6.12
CA VAL A 73 -13.27 20.39 -6.52
C VAL A 73 -13.40 19.43 -5.34
N LEU A 74 -12.75 19.75 -4.22
CA LEU A 74 -12.76 18.89 -3.02
C LEU A 74 -14.14 18.84 -2.34
N ALA A 75 -14.87 19.95 -2.29
CA ALA A 75 -16.21 19.99 -1.70
C ALA A 75 -17.28 19.31 -2.59
N ASN A 76 -17.04 19.20 -3.89
CA ASN A 76 -17.94 18.55 -4.85
C ASN A 76 -17.33 17.29 -5.43
N THR A 77 -16.67 16.47 -4.62
CA THR A 77 -16.11 15.17 -5.03
C THR A 77 -17.13 14.31 -5.77
N TRP A 78 -18.43 14.41 -5.43
CA TRP A 78 -19.52 13.75 -6.12
C TRP A 78 -19.66 14.14 -7.61
N LEU A 79 -19.38 15.40 -7.97
CA LEU A 79 -19.43 15.95 -9.32
C LEU A 79 -18.16 15.61 -10.12
N PHE A 80 -17.01 15.57 -9.44
CA PHE A 80 -15.71 15.26 -10.05
C PHE A 80 -15.34 13.76 -10.00
N LYS A 81 -16.27 12.89 -9.55
CA LYS A 81 -16.14 11.42 -9.56
C LYS A 81 -15.43 10.83 -10.78
N PRO A 82 -15.70 11.23 -12.04
CA PRO A 82 -15.01 10.65 -13.20
C PRO A 82 -13.52 11.01 -13.30
N PHE A 83 -13.06 12.10 -12.67
CA PHE A 83 -11.65 12.54 -12.69
C PHE A 83 -10.85 12.08 -11.47
N ILE A 84 -11.54 11.70 -10.38
CA ILE A 84 -10.94 11.15 -9.16
C ILE A 84 -9.98 9.99 -9.49
N PRO A 85 -10.30 9.00 -10.35
CA PRO A 85 -9.38 7.89 -10.66
C PRO A 85 -8.00 8.32 -11.18
N LEU A 86 -7.92 9.43 -11.92
CA LEU A 86 -6.65 9.94 -12.46
C LEU A 86 -5.79 10.58 -11.37
N PHE A 87 -6.40 11.34 -10.46
CA PHE A 87 -5.73 11.94 -9.32
C PHE A 87 -5.32 10.90 -8.28
N MET A 88 -6.17 9.90 -8.08
CA MET A 88 -5.98 8.79 -7.13
C MET A 88 -4.92 7.76 -7.55
N ARG A 89 -4.30 7.95 -8.72
CA ARG A 89 -3.13 7.18 -9.18
C ARG A 89 -1.81 7.79 -8.76
N GLN A 90 -1.79 9.05 -8.31
CA GLN A 90 -0.58 9.67 -7.78
C GLN A 90 -0.11 8.90 -6.53
N PRO A 91 1.20 8.66 -6.33
CA PRO A 91 1.70 7.84 -5.23
C PRO A 91 1.21 8.29 -3.85
N ILE A 92 1.19 9.61 -3.61
CA ILE A 92 0.73 10.20 -2.35
C ILE A 92 -0.76 9.92 -2.14
N MET A 93 -1.57 10.06 -3.20
CA MET A 93 -3.00 9.76 -3.11
C MET A 93 -3.21 8.26 -2.90
N SER A 94 -2.58 7.40 -3.69
CA SER A 94 -2.68 5.94 -3.52
C SER A 94 -2.32 5.49 -2.11
N ALA A 95 -1.31 6.11 -1.48
CA ALA A 95 -0.96 5.84 -0.09
C ALA A 95 -2.07 6.22 0.90
N ILE A 96 -2.94 7.17 0.60
CA ILE A 96 -4.03 7.59 1.49
C ILE A 96 -5.17 6.56 1.48
N HIS A 97 -5.58 6.05 0.33
CA HIS A 97 -6.81 5.24 0.21
C HIS A 97 -6.60 3.78 -0.22
N ARG A 98 -5.34 3.31 -0.32
CA ARG A 98 -5.02 1.90 -0.66
C ARG A 98 -3.93 1.32 0.22
N THR A 99 -3.93 0.00 0.29
CA THR A 99 -2.75 -0.78 0.66
C THR A 99 -1.71 -0.65 -0.45
N THR A 100 -0.50 -0.26 -0.11
CA THR A 100 0.59 -0.08 -1.07
C THR A 100 1.54 -1.26 -1.03
N THR A 101 2.04 -1.64 -2.20
CA THR A 101 3.03 -2.71 -2.38
C THR A 101 4.35 -2.09 -2.82
N ALA A 102 5.46 -2.55 -2.26
CA ALA A 102 6.80 -2.19 -2.72
C ALA A 102 7.74 -3.40 -2.69
N VAL A 103 8.33 -3.74 -3.82
CA VAL A 103 9.42 -4.73 -3.87
C VAL A 103 10.71 -4.03 -3.45
N THR A 104 11.34 -4.53 -2.39
CA THR A 104 12.49 -3.84 -1.76
C THR A 104 13.82 -4.54 -2.00
N ILE A 105 13.81 -5.87 -2.12
CA ILE A 105 15.03 -6.67 -2.30
C ILE A 105 14.72 -7.78 -3.30
N VAL A 106 15.64 -8.03 -4.25
CA VAL A 106 15.61 -9.19 -5.14
C VAL A 106 17.01 -9.81 -5.20
N LYS A 107 17.09 -11.13 -5.04
CA LYS A 107 18.33 -11.91 -5.06
C LYS A 107 18.17 -13.16 -5.92
N GLY A 108 19.13 -13.44 -6.80
CA GLY A 108 19.16 -14.67 -7.59
C GLY A 108 20.36 -14.72 -8.52
N GLY A 109 21.00 -15.89 -8.64
CA GLY A 109 22.19 -16.08 -9.48
C GLY A 109 23.49 -15.59 -8.84
N ASN A 110 24.59 -16.25 -9.17
CA ASN A 110 25.95 -15.85 -8.76
C ASN A 110 27.01 -16.11 -9.85
N LYS A 111 26.63 -16.71 -10.99
CA LYS A 111 27.49 -17.04 -12.13
C LYS A 111 26.70 -16.85 -13.42
N LEU A 112 27.38 -16.41 -14.50
CA LEU A 112 26.75 -16.14 -15.79
C LEU A 112 26.26 -17.39 -16.53
N ASN A 113 26.90 -18.55 -16.31
CA ASN A 113 26.62 -19.80 -17.00
C ASN A 113 25.85 -20.83 -16.17
N VAL A 114 25.31 -20.43 -15.02
CA VAL A 114 24.58 -21.33 -14.12
C VAL A 114 23.18 -20.79 -13.87
N ILE A 115 22.17 -21.62 -14.13
CA ILE A 115 20.80 -21.34 -13.73
C ILE A 115 20.74 -21.54 -12.21
N PRO A 116 20.39 -20.49 -11.43
CA PRO A 116 20.39 -20.61 -9.98
C PRO A 116 19.33 -21.60 -9.52
N SER A 117 19.63 -22.32 -8.45
CA SER A 117 18.67 -23.17 -7.78
C SER A 117 17.61 -22.38 -7.00
N THR A 118 17.88 -21.12 -6.68
CA THR A 118 17.00 -20.29 -5.85
C THR A 118 16.94 -18.85 -6.31
N ALA A 119 15.74 -18.27 -6.25
CA ALA A 119 15.52 -16.84 -6.34
C ALA A 119 14.63 -16.39 -5.17
N VAL A 120 14.95 -15.22 -4.59
CA VAL A 120 14.27 -14.67 -3.41
C VAL A 120 13.96 -13.20 -3.63
N GLY A 121 12.77 -12.76 -3.25
CA GLY A 121 12.35 -11.36 -3.28
C GLY A 121 11.64 -10.96 -1.99
N SER A 122 11.89 -9.75 -1.48
CA SER A 122 11.23 -9.20 -0.29
C SER A 122 10.27 -8.09 -0.70
N VAL A 123 9.04 -8.16 -0.18
CA VAL A 123 7.96 -7.22 -0.50
C VAL A 123 7.42 -6.63 0.80
N ASN A 124 7.37 -5.30 0.85
CA ASN A 124 6.78 -4.53 1.93
C ASN A 124 5.39 -4.05 1.53
N PHE A 125 4.42 -4.23 2.44
CA PHE A 125 3.09 -3.69 2.31
C PHE A 125 2.81 -2.70 3.45
N ARG A 126 2.20 -1.56 3.09
CA ARG A 126 1.59 -0.63 4.05
C ARG A 126 0.08 -0.74 3.94
N ILE A 127 -0.50 -1.45 4.91
CA ILE A 127 -1.87 -1.92 4.89
C ILE A 127 -2.82 -0.79 5.28
N HIS A 128 -3.84 -0.58 4.46
CA HIS A 128 -4.89 0.38 4.75
C HIS A 128 -5.64 0.01 6.04
N PRO A 129 -6.02 0.97 6.90
CA PRO A 129 -6.71 0.67 8.17
C PRO A 129 -8.01 -0.13 8.07
N ALA A 130 -8.65 -0.09 6.90
CA ALA A 130 -9.87 -0.85 6.61
C ALA A 130 -9.63 -2.31 6.18
N GLN A 131 -8.38 -2.79 6.18
CA GLN A 131 -8.00 -4.15 5.80
C GLN A 131 -7.20 -4.83 6.89
N THR A 132 -7.14 -6.15 6.86
CA THR A 132 -6.32 -6.96 7.77
C THR A 132 -5.11 -7.55 7.05
N VAL A 133 -4.09 -7.95 7.82
CA VAL A 133 -2.94 -8.70 7.30
C VAL A 133 -3.37 -9.96 6.55
N GLN A 134 -4.37 -10.69 7.07
CA GLN A 134 -4.88 -11.92 6.48
C GLN A 134 -5.50 -11.68 5.10
N GLU A 135 -6.33 -10.65 4.96
CA GLU A 135 -6.93 -10.27 3.66
C GLU A 135 -5.85 -9.90 2.64
N VAL A 136 -4.80 -9.19 3.07
CA VAL A 136 -3.67 -8.84 2.21
C VAL A 136 -2.89 -10.10 1.78
N LEU A 137 -2.62 -11.03 2.70
CA LEU A 137 -1.95 -12.28 2.38
C LEU A 137 -2.75 -13.16 1.42
N GLU A 138 -4.07 -13.22 1.58
CA GLU A 138 -4.96 -13.96 0.68
C GLU A 138 -4.99 -13.33 -0.71
N TYR A 139 -5.07 -11.99 -0.79
CA TYR A 139 -5.00 -11.27 -2.05
C TYR A 139 -3.66 -11.51 -2.78
N VAL A 140 -2.54 -11.48 -2.05
CA VAL A 140 -1.21 -11.78 -2.61
C VAL A 140 -1.15 -13.20 -3.18
N LYS A 141 -1.69 -14.21 -2.47
CA LYS A 141 -1.76 -15.59 -2.96
C LYS A 141 -2.56 -15.69 -4.25
N ASN A 142 -3.71 -15.02 -4.30
CA ASN A 142 -4.62 -15.03 -5.45
C ASN A 142 -4.02 -14.32 -6.68
N ILE A 143 -3.28 -13.22 -6.50
CA ILE A 143 -2.59 -12.55 -7.60
C ILE A 143 -1.48 -13.41 -8.17
N ILE A 144 -0.60 -13.94 -7.30
CA ILE A 144 0.56 -14.72 -7.74
C ILE A 144 0.07 -15.94 -8.52
N ASN A 145 -0.88 -16.68 -7.94
CA ASN A 145 -1.51 -17.88 -8.51
C ASN A 145 -0.48 -18.84 -9.15
N ASP A 146 0.62 -19.08 -8.45
CA ASP A 146 1.68 -19.99 -8.88
C ASP A 146 2.23 -20.74 -7.66
N ASN A 147 1.92 -22.04 -7.57
CA ASN A 147 2.29 -22.90 -6.44
C ASN A 147 3.81 -23.11 -6.31
N ARG A 148 4.61 -22.73 -7.32
CA ARG A 148 6.08 -22.79 -7.26
C ARG A 148 6.65 -21.67 -6.41
N VAL A 149 5.90 -20.59 -6.19
CA VAL A 149 6.29 -19.44 -5.37
C VAL A 149 5.87 -19.70 -3.93
N LYS A 150 6.85 -19.81 -3.04
CA LYS A 150 6.61 -19.93 -1.60
C LYS A 150 6.59 -18.55 -0.97
N ILE A 151 5.54 -18.29 -0.20
CA ILE A 151 5.36 -17.05 0.55
C ILE A 151 5.71 -17.32 2.01
N LYS A 152 6.59 -16.50 2.58
CA LYS A 152 6.96 -16.52 4.00
C LYS A 152 6.73 -15.14 4.59
N VAL A 153 6.01 -15.06 5.71
CA VAL A 153 5.87 -13.81 6.46
C VAL A 153 7.16 -13.58 7.26
N LEU A 154 7.77 -12.40 7.09
CA LEU A 154 8.95 -11.98 7.82
C LEU A 154 8.58 -11.17 9.06
N SER A 155 7.61 -10.28 8.93
CA SER A 155 7.04 -9.50 10.04
C SER A 155 5.65 -9.02 9.66
N GLU A 156 4.76 -8.92 10.64
CA GLU A 156 3.41 -8.39 10.47
C GLU A 156 3.03 -7.48 11.63
N HIS A 157 2.26 -6.44 11.31
CA HIS A 157 1.67 -5.51 12.25
C HIS A 157 0.28 -5.15 11.72
N GLN A 158 -0.76 -5.49 12.48
CA GLN A 158 -2.13 -5.15 12.08
C GLN A 158 -2.33 -3.64 12.11
N PRO A 159 -3.14 -3.08 11.21
CA PRO A 159 -3.53 -1.68 11.33
C PRO A 159 -4.23 -1.43 12.67
N HIS A 160 -3.96 -0.28 13.27
CA HIS A 160 -4.64 0.12 14.49
C HIS A 160 -6.07 0.60 14.18
N PRO A 161 -7.02 0.40 15.12
CA PRO A 161 -8.35 0.98 14.99
C PRO A 161 -8.29 2.49 14.77
N ILE A 162 -9.19 2.99 13.92
CA ILE A 162 -9.29 4.43 13.64
C ILE A 162 -9.85 5.12 14.89
N SER A 163 -9.12 6.11 15.39
CA SER A 163 -9.54 6.91 16.54
C SER A 163 -10.68 7.86 16.13
N PRO A 164 -11.75 7.99 16.95
CA PRO A 164 -12.86 8.89 16.65
C PRO A 164 -12.42 10.37 16.66
N ILE A 165 -12.86 11.10 15.63
CA ILE A 165 -12.56 12.53 15.44
C ILE A 165 -13.50 13.46 16.23
N ASP A 166 -14.62 12.94 16.72
CA ASP A 166 -15.58 13.61 17.60
C ASP A 166 -15.24 13.40 19.09
N SER A 167 -14.16 12.68 19.39
CA SER A 167 -13.71 12.45 20.76
C SER A 167 -13.23 13.72 21.45
N PHE A 168 -13.40 13.76 22.77
CA PHE A 168 -12.92 14.86 23.63
C PHE A 168 -11.42 15.16 23.40
N GLY A 169 -10.60 14.11 23.26
CA GLY A 169 -9.16 14.24 23.02
C GLY A 169 -8.85 14.95 21.70
N TYR A 170 -9.46 14.49 20.60
CA TYR A 170 -9.24 15.09 19.28
C TYR A 170 -9.70 16.56 19.25
N LEU A 171 -10.90 16.83 19.75
CA LEU A 171 -11.48 18.18 19.76
C LEU A 171 -10.64 19.17 20.57
N ASN A 172 -10.10 18.75 21.71
CA ASN A 172 -9.24 19.60 22.52
C ASN A 172 -7.93 19.92 21.81
N ILE A 173 -7.27 18.93 21.20
CA ILE A 173 -6.04 19.17 20.43
C ILE A 173 -6.35 20.11 19.25
N LYS A 174 -7.44 19.86 18.51
CA LYS A 174 -7.87 20.73 17.40
C LYS A 174 -8.09 22.17 17.87
N LYS A 175 -8.77 22.36 19.01
CA LYS A 175 -9.04 23.67 19.61
C LYS A 175 -7.76 24.36 20.06
N SER A 176 -6.87 23.68 20.77
CA SER A 176 -5.60 24.25 21.24
C SER A 176 -4.69 24.68 20.09
N ILE A 177 -4.59 23.88 19.03
CA ILE A 177 -3.84 24.27 17.82
C ILE A 177 -4.43 25.54 17.21
N LYS A 178 -5.76 25.62 17.07
CA LYS A 178 -6.45 26.79 16.50
C LYS A 178 -6.36 28.05 17.38
N GLN A 179 -6.19 27.91 18.69
CA GLN A 179 -5.97 29.05 19.58
C GLN A 179 -4.62 29.74 19.34
N ILE A 180 -3.57 28.95 19.06
CA ILE A 180 -2.21 29.46 18.81
C ILE A 180 -2.05 29.83 17.34
N TYR A 181 -2.48 28.95 16.44
CA TYR A 181 -2.33 29.09 14.99
C TYR A 181 -3.72 29.20 14.32
N LYS A 182 -4.28 30.41 14.31
CA LYS A 182 -5.65 30.67 13.81
C LYS A 182 -5.86 30.21 12.36
N GLU A 183 -4.86 30.46 11.51
CA GLU A 183 -4.88 30.13 10.08
C GLU A 183 -4.49 28.67 9.78
N ALA A 184 -4.02 27.88 10.76
CA ALA A 184 -3.58 26.52 10.51
C ALA A 184 -4.76 25.62 10.13
N CYS A 185 -4.62 24.84 9.06
CA CYS A 185 -5.58 23.79 8.73
C CYS A 185 -5.32 22.56 9.57
N VAL A 186 -6.31 22.10 10.33
CA VAL A 186 -6.20 20.91 11.19
C VAL A 186 -7.07 19.82 10.61
N VAL A 187 -6.42 18.82 10.01
CA VAL A 187 -7.08 17.67 9.38
C VAL A 187 -6.72 16.36 10.10
N PRO A 188 -7.62 15.36 10.14
CA PRO A 188 -7.26 14.01 10.55
C PRO A 188 -6.37 13.38 9.47
N THR A 189 -5.38 12.59 9.86
CA THR A 189 -4.45 11.93 8.93
C THR A 189 -4.22 10.48 9.32
N CYS A 190 -3.86 9.65 8.34
CA CYS A 190 -3.29 8.32 8.58
C CYS A 190 -1.78 8.38 8.36
N ILE A 191 -1.00 7.81 9.28
CA ILE A 191 0.45 7.64 9.14
C ILE A 191 0.81 6.20 8.75
#